data_AF-A0A6L6FB72-F1
#
_entry.id   AF-A0A6L6FB72-F1
#
_cell.length_a   1.000
_cell.length_b   1.000
_cell.length_c   1.000
_cell.angle_alpha   90.00
_cell.angle_beta   90.00
_cell.angle_gamma   90.00
#
_symmetry.space_group_name_H-M   'P 1'
#
loop_
_entity.id
_entity.type
_entity.pdbx_description
1 polymer ?
#
loop_
_entity_poly.entity_id
_entity_poly.type
_entity_poly.pdbx_seq_one_letter_code
_entity_poly.pdbx_strand_id
1 'polypeptide(L)'
;MLTSEFKNNLKKTGQVVLIVIITGLLLIWLNQSSLERFWQQKYHQDTPWAKISGNPVWDYGSALHDGVQEAGATFAYHASGQKAAEDKLAAQMAANHETLVFPQDFRVGLHFVNGYIHPAESLSVTFPELLKRPQARAKISGRTFAGVTIAQPEEPVVQKQIANIAAGDQVLFAGDSMMQGVAPHVKNMLLKKYNIESINLSKQSTGLAYPKFFNWPDTIAKALNDNPKIKVLVVFLGPNDPWDMPPQSGYKYVKFKSEEWEQTYRSRISEILSTARQHHVDVIWVGPPNMRKNTLSDGMKFLRGLYQTEVAKYGEMYISANDVFKYKNDDYSDYIGDGSNAIKLRSGDGIHFSGKGQQMIAESVFSLIHFEEEDKEPHETEQPESGQEQATHS
;
A
#
# COMPACT_ATOMS: atom_id res chain seq x y z
N MET A 1 -5.20 -38.01 -53.29
CA MET A 1 -4.94 -38.43 -51.89
C MET A 1 -4.04 -37.39 -51.26
N LEU A 2 -4.41 -36.79 -50.12
CA LEU A 2 -3.47 -35.93 -49.38
C LEU A 2 -2.31 -36.79 -48.87
N THR A 3 -1.08 -36.40 -49.21
CA THR A 3 0.15 -37.09 -48.80
C THR A 3 0.24 -37.15 -47.27
N SER A 4 0.89 -38.19 -46.73
CA SER A 4 1.06 -38.38 -45.28
C SER A 4 1.70 -37.16 -44.61
N GLU A 5 2.60 -36.47 -45.32
CA GLU A 5 3.21 -35.22 -44.86
C GLU A 5 2.20 -34.08 -44.70
N PHE A 6 1.25 -33.91 -45.62
CA PHE A 6 0.22 -32.87 -45.47
C PHE A 6 -0.66 -33.13 -44.25
N LYS A 7 -1.08 -34.39 -44.02
CA LYS A 7 -1.88 -34.75 -42.83
C LYS A 7 -1.11 -34.49 -41.53
N ASN A 8 0.18 -34.81 -41.50
CA ASN A 8 1.04 -34.56 -40.35
C ASN A 8 1.25 -33.06 -40.11
N ASN A 9 1.46 -32.27 -41.15
CA ASN A 9 1.61 -30.83 -41.04
C ASN A 9 0.30 -30.17 -40.58
N LEU A 10 -0.85 -30.58 -41.13
CA LEU A 10 -2.15 -30.05 -40.70
C LEU A 10 -2.42 -30.36 -39.22
N LYS A 11 -2.05 -31.56 -38.74
CA LYS A 11 -2.14 -31.92 -37.31
C LYS A 11 -1.26 -31.02 -36.45
N LYS A 12 0.00 -30.82 -36.84
CA LYS A 12 0.94 -29.93 -36.11
C LYS A 12 0.44 -28.49 -36.09
N THR A 13 -0.03 -27.96 -37.21
CA THR A 13 -0.63 -26.62 -37.28
C THR A 13 -1.84 -26.51 -36.36
N GLY A 14 -2.74 -27.50 -36.37
CA GLY A 14 -3.87 -27.55 -35.45
C GLY A 14 -3.46 -27.56 -33.98
N GLN A 15 -2.42 -28.33 -33.62
CA GLN A 15 -1.87 -28.36 -32.26
C GLN A 15 -1.30 -27.01 -31.84
N VAL A 16 -0.52 -26.35 -32.71
CA VAL A 16 0.05 -25.03 -32.42
C VAL A 16 -1.06 -23.99 -32.22
N VAL A 17 -2.07 -23.98 -33.10
CA VAL A 17 -3.22 -23.07 -32.98
C VAL A 17 -3.95 -23.30 -31.65
N LEU A 18 -4.19 -24.56 -31.28
CA LEU A 18 -4.84 -24.90 -30.02
C LEU A 18 -4.03 -24.40 -28.80
N ILE A 19 -2.70 -24.61 -28.81
CA ILE A 19 -1.81 -24.16 -27.74
C ILE A 19 -1.86 -22.63 -27.60
N VAL A 20 -1.81 -21.90 -28.71
CA VAL A 20 -1.87 -20.43 -28.70
C VAL A 20 -3.20 -19.95 -28.14
N ILE A 21 -4.32 -20.55 -28.56
CA ILE A 21 -5.65 -20.18 -28.06
C ILE A 21 -5.77 -20.45 -26.56
N ILE A 22 -5.38 -21.64 -26.10
CA ILE A 22 -5.46 -22.00 -24.68
C ILE A 22 -4.56 -21.09 -23.84
N THR A 23 -3.33 -20.88 -24.26
CA THR A 23 -2.39 -19.98 -23.56
C THR A 23 -2.93 -18.55 -23.52
N GLY A 24 -3.49 -18.06 -24.62
CA GLY A 24 -4.10 -16.73 -24.68
C GLY A 24 -5.26 -16.59 -23.68
N LEU A 25 -6.17 -17.57 -23.63
CA LEU A 25 -7.27 -17.58 -22.67
C LEU A 25 -6.78 -17.65 -21.22
N LEU A 26 -5.77 -18.47 -20.93
CA LEU A 26 -5.15 -18.55 -19.60
C LEU A 26 -4.50 -17.22 -19.18
N LEU A 27 -3.83 -16.53 -20.11
CA LEU A 27 -3.23 -15.22 -19.82
C LEU A 27 -4.29 -14.16 -19.55
N ILE A 28 -5.39 -14.15 -20.30
CA ILE A 28 -6.52 -13.25 -20.05
C ILE A 28 -7.13 -13.55 -18.68
N TRP A 29 -7.37 -14.82 -18.38
CA TRP A 29 -7.93 -15.27 -17.11
C TRP A 29 -7.03 -14.91 -15.91
N LEU A 30 -5.71 -15.13 -16.02
CA LEU A 30 -4.74 -14.80 -14.98
C LEU A 30 -4.60 -13.28 -14.79
N ASN A 31 -4.62 -12.50 -15.87
CA ASN A 31 -4.37 -11.05 -15.84
C ASN A 31 -5.66 -10.21 -15.99
N GLN A 32 -6.82 -10.80 -15.71
CA GLN A 32 -8.14 -10.23 -15.98
C GLN A 32 -8.32 -8.82 -15.41
N SER A 33 -7.86 -8.60 -14.18
CA SER A 33 -7.91 -7.32 -13.45
C SER A 33 -7.11 -6.21 -14.13
N SER A 34 -5.93 -6.54 -14.65
CA SER A 34 -5.06 -5.59 -15.35
C SER A 34 -5.57 -5.30 -16.76
N LEU A 35 -6.06 -6.33 -17.46
CA LEU A 35 -6.69 -6.15 -18.77
C LEU A 35 -7.98 -5.34 -18.67
N GLU A 36 -8.77 -5.51 -17.60
CA GLU A 36 -10.00 -4.75 -17.41
C GLU A 36 -9.76 -3.26 -17.26
N ARG A 37 -8.79 -2.87 -16.44
CA ARG A 37 -8.39 -1.46 -16.31
C ARG A 37 -7.83 -0.91 -17.62
N PHE A 38 -6.92 -1.64 -18.28
CA PHE A 38 -6.41 -1.21 -19.57
C PHE A 38 -7.54 -1.01 -20.59
N TRP A 39 -8.50 -1.93 -20.65
CA TRP A 39 -9.61 -1.87 -21.58
C TRP A 39 -10.51 -0.67 -21.31
N GLN A 40 -10.85 -0.43 -20.04
CA GLN A 40 -11.64 0.73 -19.63
C GLN A 40 -10.90 2.05 -19.94
N GLN A 41 -9.60 2.13 -19.71
CA GLN A 41 -8.79 3.31 -20.00
C GLN A 41 -8.64 3.56 -21.51
N LYS A 42 -8.47 2.48 -22.30
CA LYS A 42 -8.21 2.59 -23.73
C LYS A 42 -9.47 2.80 -24.56
N TYR A 43 -10.54 2.09 -24.20
CA TYR A 43 -11.76 1.99 -25.01
C TYR A 43 -12.97 2.64 -24.36
N HIS A 44 -12.89 3.07 -23.09
CA HIS A 44 -14.00 3.70 -22.36
C HIS A 44 -15.27 2.85 -22.33
N GLN A 45 -15.09 1.53 -22.24
CA GLN A 45 -16.16 0.54 -22.24
C GLN A 45 -15.80 -0.58 -21.27
N ASP A 46 -16.80 -1.34 -20.82
CA ASP A 46 -16.58 -2.58 -20.09
C ASP A 46 -15.86 -3.60 -20.98
N THR A 47 -15.12 -4.51 -20.36
CA THR A 47 -14.48 -5.60 -21.09
C THR A 47 -15.51 -6.55 -21.70
N PRO A 48 -15.18 -7.26 -22.80
CA PRO A 48 -16.05 -8.28 -23.36
C PRO A 48 -16.46 -9.37 -22.35
N TRP A 49 -15.63 -9.62 -21.33
CA TRP A 49 -15.85 -10.63 -20.29
C TRP A 49 -16.42 -10.07 -18.98
N ALA A 50 -16.79 -8.78 -18.90
CA ALA A 50 -17.32 -8.17 -17.67
C ALA A 50 -18.57 -8.87 -17.11
N LYS A 51 -19.35 -9.55 -17.97
CA LYS A 51 -20.52 -10.34 -17.57
C LYS A 51 -20.18 -11.61 -16.78
N ILE A 52 -18.93 -12.07 -16.86
CA ILE A 52 -18.44 -13.29 -16.21
C ILE A 52 -17.76 -12.95 -14.88
N SER A 53 -17.36 -11.68 -14.66
CA SER A 53 -16.86 -11.18 -13.38
C SER A 53 -17.85 -11.47 -12.24
N GLY A 54 -17.36 -12.06 -11.14
CA GLY A 54 -18.19 -12.58 -10.05
C GLY A 54 -18.48 -14.09 -10.11
N ASN A 55 -18.01 -14.77 -11.16
CA ASN A 55 -17.97 -16.23 -11.21
C ASN A 55 -16.72 -16.74 -10.46
N PRO A 56 -16.84 -17.67 -9.50
CA PRO A 56 -15.69 -18.13 -8.71
C PRO A 56 -14.54 -18.71 -9.54
N VAL A 57 -14.82 -19.38 -10.66
CA VAL A 57 -13.79 -19.94 -11.55
C VAL A 57 -13.05 -18.83 -12.27
N TRP A 58 -13.77 -17.79 -12.70
CA TRP A 58 -13.17 -16.61 -13.33
C TRP A 58 -12.33 -15.84 -12.30
N ASP A 59 -12.92 -15.50 -11.15
CA ASP A 59 -12.28 -14.71 -10.09
C ASP A 59 -11.05 -15.41 -9.48
N TYR A 60 -10.99 -16.75 -9.54
CA TYR A 60 -9.81 -17.52 -9.12
C TYR A 60 -8.55 -17.15 -9.92
N GLY A 61 -8.67 -16.71 -11.17
CA GLY A 61 -7.52 -16.27 -11.98
C GLY A 61 -6.80 -15.07 -11.36
N SER A 62 -7.55 -14.04 -10.99
CA SER A 62 -7.00 -12.89 -10.26
C SER A 62 -6.49 -13.27 -8.86
N ALA A 63 -7.18 -14.17 -8.15
CA ALA A 63 -6.73 -14.61 -6.83
C ALA A 63 -5.40 -15.37 -6.90
N LEU A 64 -5.23 -16.21 -7.92
CA LEU A 64 -3.98 -16.93 -8.19
C LEU A 64 -2.86 -15.94 -8.56
N HIS A 65 -3.14 -14.95 -9.40
CA HIS A 65 -2.17 -13.91 -9.73
C HIS A 65 -1.71 -13.13 -8.50
N ASP A 66 -2.66 -12.64 -7.70
CA ASP A 66 -2.40 -11.91 -6.45
C ASP A 66 -1.58 -12.80 -5.49
N GLY A 67 -1.96 -14.08 -5.33
CA GLY A 67 -1.23 -15.04 -4.49
C GLY A 67 0.19 -15.32 -4.95
N VAL A 68 0.43 -15.44 -6.26
CA VAL A 68 1.78 -15.61 -6.83
C VAL A 68 2.64 -14.37 -6.60
N GLN A 69 2.06 -13.17 -6.71
CA GLN A 69 2.78 -11.93 -6.40
C GLN A 69 3.17 -11.85 -4.92
N GLU A 70 2.25 -12.13 -4.00
CA GLU A 70 2.52 -12.14 -2.56
C GLU A 70 3.54 -13.21 -2.17
N ALA A 71 3.46 -14.41 -2.77
CA ALA A 71 4.46 -15.45 -2.58
C ALA A 71 5.85 -15.01 -3.09
N GLY A 72 5.91 -14.32 -4.23
CA GLY A 72 7.14 -13.75 -4.76
C GLY A 72 7.74 -12.66 -3.86
N ALA A 73 6.89 -11.77 -3.33
CA ALA A 73 7.31 -10.74 -2.37
C ALA A 73 7.85 -11.37 -1.08
N THR A 74 7.16 -12.39 -0.57
CA THR A 74 7.59 -13.17 0.62
C THR A 74 8.93 -13.87 0.35
N PHE A 75 9.08 -14.53 -0.79
CA PHE A 75 10.34 -15.15 -1.19
C PHE A 75 11.49 -14.13 -1.25
N ALA A 76 11.26 -12.96 -1.87
CA ALA A 76 12.26 -11.92 -1.94
C ALA A 76 12.66 -11.40 -0.55
N TYR A 77 11.69 -11.27 0.36
CA TYR A 77 11.93 -10.93 1.76
C TYR A 77 12.76 -11.99 2.51
N HIS A 78 12.55 -13.28 2.26
CA HIS A 78 13.41 -14.34 2.82
C HIS A 78 14.80 -14.35 2.18
N ALA A 79 14.88 -14.25 0.85
CA ALA A 79 16.12 -14.31 0.08
C ALA A 79 17.04 -13.11 0.33
N SER A 80 16.50 -11.96 0.71
CA SER A 80 17.27 -10.76 1.08
C SER A 80 18.02 -10.90 2.42
N GLY A 81 17.75 -11.96 3.19
CA GLY A 81 18.29 -12.15 4.53
C GLY A 81 17.59 -11.31 5.61
N GLN A 82 16.53 -10.56 5.26
CA GLN A 82 15.74 -9.79 6.24
C GLN A 82 15.12 -10.69 7.30
N LYS A 83 14.52 -11.83 6.90
CA LYS A 83 13.97 -12.80 7.87
C LYS A 83 15.03 -13.29 8.87
N ALA A 84 16.22 -13.66 8.40
CA ALA A 84 17.29 -14.14 9.28
C ALA A 84 17.80 -13.06 10.24
N ALA A 85 17.76 -11.79 9.83
CA ALA A 85 18.05 -10.67 10.72
C ALA A 85 16.95 -10.48 11.78
N GLU A 86 15.68 -10.63 11.40
CA GLU A 86 14.53 -10.56 12.31
C GLU A 86 14.47 -11.75 13.27
N ASP A 87 14.80 -12.96 12.84
CA ASP A 87 14.85 -14.15 13.70
C ASP A 87 15.98 -14.07 14.72
N LYS A 88 17.16 -13.54 14.32
CA LYS A 88 18.25 -13.25 15.26
C LYS A 88 17.86 -12.20 16.29
N LEU A 89 17.09 -11.19 15.87
CA LEU A 89 16.58 -10.14 16.75
C LEU A 89 15.53 -10.70 17.72
N ALA A 90 14.58 -11.51 17.23
CA ALA A 90 13.59 -12.19 18.06
C ALA A 90 14.24 -13.13 19.09
N ALA A 91 15.31 -13.84 18.70
CA ALA A 91 16.08 -14.68 19.62
C ALA A 91 16.84 -13.86 20.68
N GLN A 92 17.38 -12.68 20.33
CA GLN A 92 18.00 -11.75 21.29
C GLN A 92 16.97 -11.16 22.26
N MET A 93 15.77 -10.82 21.79
CA MET A 93 14.68 -10.32 22.63
C MET A 93 14.12 -11.39 23.57
N ALA A 94 14.07 -12.65 23.12
CA ALA A 94 13.67 -13.80 23.93
C ALA A 94 14.73 -14.21 24.97
N ALA A 95 16.01 -13.89 24.74
CA ALA A 95 17.09 -14.16 25.70
C ALA A 95 17.13 -13.16 26.87
N ASN A 96 16.53 -11.96 26.71
CA ASN A 96 16.51 -10.90 27.72
C ASN A 96 15.27 -10.92 28.62
N HIS A 97 14.28 -11.78 28.33
CA HIS A 97 13.11 -11.98 29.19
C HIS A 97 13.07 -13.43 29.68
N GLU A 98 12.80 -13.63 30.97
CA GLU A 98 12.68 -14.96 31.57
C GLU A 98 11.74 -15.84 30.73
N THR A 99 12.21 -17.07 30.46
CA THR A 99 11.54 -18.06 29.63
C THR A 99 10.15 -18.39 30.17
N LEU A 100 9.12 -17.79 29.60
CA LEU A 100 7.73 -18.24 29.73
C LEU A 100 7.57 -19.57 28.99
N VAL A 101 7.52 -20.67 29.75
CA VAL A 101 7.22 -22.00 29.21
C VAL A 101 5.71 -22.10 29.01
N PHE A 102 5.28 -21.95 27.77
CA PHE A 102 3.88 -22.06 27.41
C PHE A 102 3.41 -23.54 27.33
N PRO A 103 2.16 -23.84 27.74
CA PRO A 103 1.55 -25.16 27.60
C PRO A 103 1.60 -25.67 26.16
N GLN A 104 1.64 -26.99 25.97
CA GLN A 104 1.79 -27.62 24.65
C GLN A 104 0.74 -27.13 23.64
N ASP A 105 -0.49 -26.91 24.11
CA ASP A 105 -1.64 -26.44 23.34
C ASP A 105 -1.46 -24.99 22.87
N PHE A 106 -0.80 -24.17 23.68
CA PHE A 106 -0.51 -22.76 23.39
C PHE A 106 0.67 -22.61 22.42
N ARG A 107 1.59 -23.59 22.39
CA ARG A 107 2.69 -23.65 21.41
C ARG A 107 2.19 -24.01 20.00
N VAL A 108 1.13 -24.80 19.89
CA VAL A 108 0.44 -25.07 18.60
C VAL A 108 -0.24 -23.80 18.08
N GLY A 109 -0.80 -22.97 18.97
CA GLY A 109 -1.34 -21.64 18.64
C GLY A 109 -0.27 -20.59 18.31
N LEU A 110 0.91 -20.61 18.94
CA LEU A 110 2.00 -19.69 18.60
C LEU A 110 2.66 -20.01 17.25
N HIS A 111 2.64 -21.27 16.82
CA HIS A 111 3.04 -21.67 15.47
C HIS A 111 2.12 -21.11 14.37
N PHE A 112 0.93 -20.61 14.72
CA PHE A 112 0.03 -19.87 13.83
C PHE A 112 0.40 -18.39 13.66
N VAL A 113 1.16 -17.80 14.59
CA VAL A 113 1.41 -16.34 14.64
C VAL A 113 2.65 -15.95 13.83
N ASN A 114 3.61 -16.87 13.64
CA ASN A 114 4.84 -16.65 12.88
C ASN A 114 4.73 -17.00 11.38
N GLY A 115 3.65 -16.55 10.76
CA GLY A 115 3.53 -16.44 9.29
C GLY A 115 3.80 -17.71 8.50
N TYR A 116 2.82 -18.62 8.45
CA TYR A 116 2.55 -19.49 7.29
C TYR A 116 1.02 -19.55 7.14
N ILE A 117 0.43 -19.20 5.99
CA ILE A 117 0.41 -20.00 4.77
C ILE A 117 0.00 -21.44 5.16
N HIS A 118 -1.30 -21.70 5.13
CA HIS A 118 -2.01 -22.89 5.62
C HIS A 118 -1.29 -24.25 5.47
N PRO A 119 -1.55 -25.18 6.42
CA PRO A 119 -2.15 -26.46 6.08
C PRO A 119 -3.62 -26.48 6.53
N ALA A 120 -4.47 -26.98 5.65
CA ALA A 120 -5.90 -27.07 5.86
C ALA A 120 -6.21 -28.13 6.91
N GLU A 121 -6.66 -27.71 8.10
CA GLU A 121 -7.53 -28.50 8.99
C GLU A 121 -7.95 -27.61 10.17
N SER A 122 -8.95 -26.76 9.92
CA SER A 122 -9.96 -26.24 10.89
C SER A 122 -10.62 -24.95 10.37
N LEU A 123 -10.92 -24.89 9.07
CA LEU A 123 -12.01 -24.03 8.60
C LEU A 123 -13.33 -24.72 9.00
N SER A 124 -14.12 -24.09 9.87
CA SER A 124 -15.48 -24.55 10.21
C SER A 124 -16.50 -24.35 9.08
N VAL A 125 -16.02 -24.12 7.85
CA VAL A 125 -16.83 -23.96 6.64
C VAL A 125 -16.27 -24.88 5.57
N THR A 126 -17.07 -25.86 5.16
CA THR A 126 -16.66 -26.84 4.14
C THR A 126 -16.77 -26.24 2.73
N PHE A 127 -15.94 -26.69 1.79
CA PHE A 127 -16.17 -26.42 0.37
C PHE A 127 -17.33 -27.35 -0.09
N PRO A 128 -18.45 -26.85 -0.67
CA PRO A 128 -18.62 -25.58 -1.39
C PRO A 128 -19.37 -24.48 -0.61
N GLU A 129 -19.54 -24.55 0.71
CA GLU A 129 -20.12 -23.44 1.49
C GLU A 129 -19.24 -22.19 1.46
N LEU A 130 -17.93 -22.33 1.29
CA LEU A 130 -17.02 -21.20 0.99
C LEU A 130 -17.34 -20.51 -0.36
N LEU A 131 -18.02 -21.20 -1.29
CA LEU A 131 -18.52 -20.61 -2.53
C LEU A 131 -19.89 -19.93 -2.35
N LYS A 132 -20.58 -20.18 -1.22
CA LYS A 132 -21.85 -19.54 -0.86
C LYS A 132 -21.59 -18.33 0.03
N ARG A 133 -20.81 -17.37 -0.44
CA ARG A 133 -20.87 -16.02 0.15
C ARG A 133 -22.25 -15.45 -0.19
N PRO A 134 -23.02 -14.88 0.76
CA PRO A 134 -24.18 -14.10 0.37
C PRO A 134 -23.68 -13.04 -0.58
N GLN A 135 -24.13 -13.07 -1.84
CA GLN A 135 -23.95 -11.94 -2.71
C GLN A 135 -24.71 -10.79 -2.05
N ALA A 136 -24.00 -9.96 -1.29
CA ALA A 136 -24.43 -8.61 -1.01
C ALA A 136 -24.27 -7.80 -2.31
N ARG A 137 -24.99 -8.24 -3.36
CA ARG A 137 -25.54 -7.35 -4.36
C ARG A 137 -26.68 -6.62 -3.67
N ALA A 138 -26.33 -5.75 -2.72
CA ALA A 138 -27.27 -4.72 -2.33
C ALA A 138 -27.58 -3.98 -3.62
N LYS A 139 -28.84 -4.05 -4.06
CA LYS A 139 -29.37 -3.03 -4.95
C LYS A 139 -29.12 -1.73 -4.22
N ILE A 140 -28.11 -0.99 -4.65
CA ILE A 140 -27.99 0.41 -4.28
C ILE A 140 -29.16 1.07 -5.00
N SER A 141 -30.33 1.03 -4.38
CA SER A 141 -31.41 1.96 -4.67
C SER A 141 -30.78 3.32 -4.59
N GLY A 142 -30.82 4.06 -5.70
CA GLY A 142 -30.12 5.32 -5.87
C GLY A 142 -30.30 6.22 -4.65
N ARG A 143 -29.28 6.27 -3.79
CA ARG A 143 -29.04 7.45 -3.00
C ARG A 143 -28.44 8.43 -3.99
N THR A 144 -29.30 9.29 -4.52
CA THR A 144 -28.87 10.61 -4.95
C THR A 144 -27.98 11.14 -3.85
N PHE A 145 -26.69 11.32 -4.14
CA PHE A 145 -25.80 12.16 -3.34
C PHE A 145 -26.31 13.60 -3.51
N ALA A 146 -27.43 13.91 -2.85
CA ALA A 146 -27.80 15.28 -2.57
C ALA A 146 -26.68 15.85 -1.71
N GLY A 147 -26.13 16.98 -2.13
CA GLY A 147 -24.89 17.58 -1.65
C GLY A 147 -24.61 17.30 -0.19
N VAL A 148 -23.58 16.48 0.06
CA VAL A 148 -22.86 16.56 1.32
C VAL A 148 -22.12 17.89 1.24
N THR A 149 -22.67 18.91 1.88
CA THR A 149 -21.88 20.08 2.27
C THR A 149 -20.75 19.52 3.11
N ILE A 150 -19.54 19.45 2.52
CA ILE A 150 -18.33 19.10 3.25
C ILE A 150 -18.19 20.16 4.33
N ALA A 151 -18.51 19.80 5.58
CA ALA A 151 -18.31 20.67 6.71
C ALA A 151 -16.83 21.03 6.74
N GLN A 152 -16.54 22.32 6.54
CA GLN A 152 -15.22 22.87 6.77
C GLN A 152 -14.85 22.56 8.24
N PRO A 153 -13.58 22.27 8.55
CA PRO A 153 -13.19 21.96 9.92
C PRO A 153 -13.61 23.08 10.87
N GLU A 154 -14.39 22.75 11.91
CA GLU A 154 -14.80 23.71 12.95
C GLU A 154 -13.62 24.12 13.85
N GLU A 155 -12.53 23.35 13.84
CA GLU A 155 -11.29 23.65 14.56
C GLU A 155 -10.21 24.26 13.65
N PRO A 156 -9.40 25.21 14.16
CA PRO A 156 -8.31 25.79 13.40
C PRO A 156 -7.30 24.72 12.97
N VAL A 157 -7.05 24.63 11.66
CA VAL A 157 -6.12 23.66 11.08
C VAL A 157 -4.68 24.05 11.41
N VAL A 158 -4.03 23.31 12.30
CA VAL A 158 -2.60 23.43 12.60
C VAL A 158 -1.80 22.57 11.61
N GLN A 159 -0.73 23.13 11.04
CA GLN A 159 0.14 22.42 10.10
C GLN A 159 1.08 21.48 10.86
N LYS A 160 0.91 20.18 10.68
CA LYS A 160 1.76 19.14 11.25
C LYS A 160 3.07 19.03 10.47
N GLN A 161 4.15 18.83 11.20
CA GLN A 161 5.49 18.57 10.65
C GLN A 161 6.01 17.18 11.02
N ILE A 162 5.44 16.58 12.06
CA ILE A 162 5.77 15.25 12.57
C ILE A 162 4.47 14.54 12.93
N ALA A 163 4.46 13.21 12.80
CA ALA A 163 3.44 12.31 13.29
C ALA A 163 3.98 11.63 14.55
N ASN A 164 3.31 11.83 15.68
CA ASN A 164 3.74 11.21 16.94
C ASN A 164 3.09 9.84 17.10
N ILE A 165 3.87 8.87 17.55
CA ILE A 165 3.41 7.52 17.90
C ILE A 165 4.01 7.09 19.23
N ALA A 166 3.27 6.26 19.96
CA ALA A 166 3.71 5.67 21.22
C ALA A 166 3.77 4.14 21.13
N ALA A 167 4.19 3.49 22.22
CA ALA A 167 4.24 2.04 22.30
C ALA A 167 2.84 1.43 22.08
N GLY A 168 2.74 0.46 21.18
CA GLY A 168 1.49 -0.22 20.85
C GLY A 168 0.65 0.43 19.76
N ASP A 169 1.02 1.64 19.30
CA ASP A 169 0.46 2.24 18.09
C ASP A 169 0.93 1.49 16.83
N GLN A 170 0.24 1.71 15.73
CA GLN A 170 0.52 1.12 14.43
C GLN A 170 0.49 2.14 13.30
N VAL A 171 1.23 1.83 12.23
CA VAL A 171 1.26 2.61 11.00
C VAL A 171 0.60 1.83 9.87
N LEU A 172 -0.32 2.47 9.16
CA LEU A 172 -1.02 1.94 8.00
C LEU A 172 -0.40 2.49 6.70
N PHE A 173 -0.05 1.59 5.77
CA PHE A 173 0.43 1.94 4.44
C PHE A 173 -0.63 1.64 3.39
N ALA A 174 -1.03 2.67 2.64
CA ALA A 174 -1.99 2.60 1.55
C ALA A 174 -1.35 3.13 0.26
N GLY A 175 -1.55 2.42 -0.85
CA GLY A 175 -0.98 2.86 -2.12
C GLY A 175 -0.83 1.79 -3.19
N ASP A 176 -0.28 2.19 -4.33
CA ASP A 176 -0.12 1.32 -5.49
C ASP A 176 1.24 0.58 -5.50
N SER A 177 1.76 0.23 -6.67
CA SER A 177 3.07 -0.42 -6.80
C SER A 177 4.22 0.44 -6.27
N MET A 178 4.06 1.76 -6.17
CA MET A 178 5.05 2.63 -5.52
C MET A 178 5.12 2.37 -4.02
N MET A 179 3.95 2.26 -3.36
CA MET A 179 3.89 1.95 -1.93
C MET A 179 4.40 0.55 -1.63
N GLN A 180 4.10 -0.43 -2.49
CA GLN A 180 4.62 -1.80 -2.32
C GLN A 180 6.14 -1.85 -2.23
N GLY A 181 6.84 -0.96 -2.96
CA GLY A 181 8.28 -0.83 -2.87
C GLY A 181 8.77 -0.16 -1.57
N VAL A 182 8.00 0.75 -0.98
CA VAL A 182 8.43 1.61 0.14
C VAL A 182 8.00 1.06 1.50
N ALA A 183 6.75 0.60 1.64
CA ALA A 183 6.17 0.15 2.90
C ALA A 183 7.03 -0.90 3.61
N PRO A 184 7.58 -1.95 2.95
CA PRO A 184 8.41 -2.95 3.64
C PRO A 184 9.62 -2.35 4.38
N HIS A 185 10.24 -1.31 3.81
CA HIS A 185 11.39 -0.65 4.44
C HIS A 185 10.97 0.14 5.68
N VAL A 186 9.89 0.94 5.58
CA VAL A 186 9.39 1.74 6.72
C VAL A 186 8.93 0.81 7.85
N LYS A 187 8.18 -0.25 7.52
CA LYS A 187 7.77 -1.27 8.49
C LYS A 187 8.95 -1.87 9.24
N ASN A 188 9.99 -2.28 8.52
CA ASN A 188 11.19 -2.86 9.14
C ASN A 188 11.94 -1.84 10.00
N MET A 189 11.95 -0.54 9.65
CA MET A 189 12.54 0.51 10.48
C MET A 189 11.76 0.75 11.77
N LEU A 190 10.42 0.83 11.69
CA LEU A 190 9.53 0.99 12.85
C LEU A 190 9.64 -0.18 13.82
N LEU A 191 9.63 -1.41 13.29
CA LEU A 191 9.78 -2.61 14.09
C LEU A 191 11.14 -2.64 14.80
N LYS A 192 12.23 -2.38 14.07
CA LYS A 192 13.58 -2.47 14.65
C LYS A 192 13.91 -1.37 15.65
N LYS A 193 13.43 -0.15 15.41
CA LYS A 193 13.79 1.01 16.23
C LYS A 193 12.83 1.19 17.41
N TYR A 194 11.56 0.89 17.22
CA TYR A 194 10.49 1.23 18.18
C TYR A 194 9.61 0.04 18.58
N ASN A 195 9.87 -1.17 18.06
CA ASN A 195 9.02 -2.35 18.25
C ASN A 195 7.56 -2.11 17.83
N ILE A 196 7.36 -1.29 16.79
CA ILE A 196 6.03 -0.93 16.28
C ILE A 196 5.67 -1.80 15.07
N GLU A 197 4.59 -2.56 15.23
CA GLU A 197 3.97 -3.31 14.14
C GLU A 197 3.25 -2.37 13.17
N SER A 198 3.06 -2.83 11.93
CA SER A 198 2.51 -1.99 10.88
C SER A 198 1.79 -2.79 9.80
N ILE A 199 0.76 -2.18 9.22
CA ILE A 199 -0.16 -2.83 8.28
C ILE A 199 0.13 -2.29 6.88
N ASN A 200 0.40 -3.19 5.93
CA ASN A 200 0.59 -2.82 4.53
C ASN A 200 -0.60 -3.31 3.71
N LEU A 201 -1.41 -2.38 3.20
CA LEU A 201 -2.54 -2.70 2.31
C LEU A 201 -2.23 -2.39 0.85
N SER A 202 -0.99 -1.98 0.52
CA SER A 202 -0.64 -1.57 -0.85
C SER A 202 -0.94 -2.63 -1.90
N LYS A 203 -1.56 -2.21 -3.01
CA LYS A 203 -2.04 -3.11 -4.05
C LYS A 203 -1.69 -2.59 -5.43
N GLN A 204 -1.04 -3.42 -6.23
CA GLN A 204 -0.61 -3.04 -7.58
C GLN A 204 -1.75 -2.52 -8.43
N SER A 205 -1.36 -1.53 -9.23
CA SER A 205 -2.18 -1.05 -10.32
C SER A 205 -3.56 -0.50 -9.89
N THR A 206 -3.67 -0.09 -8.62
CA THR A 206 -4.81 0.63 -8.06
C THR A 206 -4.56 2.14 -8.12
N GLY A 207 -5.58 2.93 -7.84
CA GLY A 207 -5.52 4.39 -7.87
C GLY A 207 -6.84 4.98 -7.40
N LEU A 208 -6.93 6.30 -7.34
CA LEU A 208 -8.16 6.98 -6.94
C LEU A 208 -9.15 7.17 -8.09
N ALA A 209 -8.74 7.04 -9.36
CA ALA A 209 -9.60 7.33 -10.52
C ALA A 209 -10.69 6.27 -10.78
N TYR A 210 -10.43 4.99 -10.45
CA TYR A 210 -11.30 3.85 -10.79
C TYR A 210 -11.76 3.06 -9.54
N PRO A 211 -12.67 3.62 -8.71
CA PRO A 211 -13.07 3.02 -7.43
C PRO A 211 -13.81 1.68 -7.56
N LYS A 212 -14.40 1.37 -8.72
CA LYS A 212 -15.01 0.05 -8.98
C LYS A 212 -13.99 -1.09 -8.97
N PHE A 213 -12.76 -0.80 -9.39
CA PHE A 213 -11.67 -1.78 -9.37
C PHE A 213 -11.13 -1.96 -7.95
N PHE A 214 -10.84 -0.84 -7.29
CA PHE A 214 -10.39 -0.82 -5.91
C PHE A 214 -10.71 0.54 -5.29
N ASN A 215 -11.46 0.56 -4.20
CA ASN A 215 -11.86 1.79 -3.53
C ASN A 215 -10.95 2.07 -2.34
N TRP A 216 -9.96 2.96 -2.53
CA TRP A 216 -9.04 3.37 -1.47
C TRP A 216 -9.72 4.10 -0.30
N PRO A 217 -10.59 5.10 -0.52
CA PRO A 217 -11.40 5.70 0.55
C PRO A 217 -12.10 4.66 1.45
N ASP A 218 -12.88 3.75 0.86
CA ASP A 218 -13.59 2.70 1.62
C ASP A 218 -12.63 1.75 2.35
N THR A 219 -11.52 1.37 1.69
CA THR A 219 -10.53 0.44 2.25
C THR A 219 -9.85 1.05 3.47
N ILE A 220 -9.47 2.33 3.38
CA ILE A 220 -8.84 3.06 4.47
C ILE A 220 -9.85 3.25 5.61
N ALA A 221 -11.07 3.69 5.30
CA ALA A 221 -12.13 3.84 6.30
C ALA A 221 -12.37 2.54 7.05
N LYS A 222 -12.45 1.41 6.34
CA LYS A 222 -12.60 0.10 6.97
C LYS A 222 -11.42 -0.23 7.89
N ALA A 223 -10.19 -0.03 7.43
CA ALA A 223 -9.00 -0.32 8.24
C ALA A 223 -8.95 0.51 9.53
N LEU A 224 -9.28 1.80 9.46
CA LEU A 224 -9.30 2.69 10.63
C LEU A 224 -10.46 2.39 11.59
N ASN A 225 -11.62 1.97 11.07
CA ASN A 225 -12.74 1.52 11.91
C ASN A 225 -12.44 0.20 12.64
N ASP A 226 -11.80 -0.74 11.95
CA ASP A 226 -11.50 -2.07 12.52
C ASP A 226 -10.35 -2.02 13.53
N ASN A 227 -9.48 -1.00 13.46
CA ASN A 227 -8.26 -0.95 14.26
C ASN A 227 -7.94 0.46 14.80
N PRO A 228 -8.32 0.78 16.05
CA PRO A 228 -8.08 2.09 16.65
C PRO A 228 -6.60 2.34 17.05
N LYS A 229 -5.73 1.31 16.96
CA LYS A 229 -4.28 1.45 17.21
C LYS A 229 -3.55 2.13 16.06
N ILE A 230 -4.17 2.23 14.88
CA ILE A 230 -3.58 2.95 13.76
C ILE A 230 -3.57 4.43 14.12
N LYS A 231 -2.38 5.04 14.23
CA LYS A 231 -2.20 6.48 14.50
C LYS A 231 -1.57 7.24 13.35
N VAL A 232 -0.95 6.54 12.41
CA VAL A 232 -0.37 7.15 11.20
C VAL A 232 -0.83 6.41 9.97
N LEU A 233 -1.28 7.17 8.96
CA LEU A 233 -1.59 6.70 7.62
C LEU A 233 -0.58 7.28 6.64
N VAL A 234 0.15 6.41 5.95
CA VAL A 234 1.03 6.79 4.84
C VAL A 234 0.34 6.46 3.53
N VAL A 235 0.18 7.44 2.65
CA VAL A 235 -0.44 7.28 1.32
C VAL A 235 0.59 7.50 0.22
N PHE A 236 0.71 6.57 -0.73
CA PHE A 236 1.58 6.75 -1.90
C PHE A 236 0.97 6.17 -3.19
N LEU A 237 0.44 7.06 -4.03
CA LEU A 237 -0.37 6.75 -5.23
C LEU A 237 -0.03 7.68 -6.39
N GLY A 238 -0.26 7.23 -7.62
CA GLY A 238 -0.29 8.16 -8.76
C GLY A 238 -0.30 7.53 -10.15
N PRO A 239 0.69 6.71 -10.56
CA PRO A 239 0.90 6.30 -11.94
C PRO A 239 -0.31 5.70 -12.67
N ASN A 240 -1.30 5.19 -11.94
CA ASN A 240 -2.51 4.56 -12.49
C ASN A 240 -3.68 5.53 -12.71
N ASP A 241 -3.55 6.80 -12.31
CA ASP A 241 -4.63 7.78 -12.27
C ASP A 241 -4.68 8.84 -13.39
N PRO A 242 -3.61 9.15 -14.17
CA PRO A 242 -3.65 10.14 -15.27
C PRO A 242 -4.43 9.71 -16.52
N TRP A 243 -5.68 9.31 -16.34
CA TRP A 243 -6.59 8.83 -17.37
C TRP A 243 -7.98 9.40 -17.15
N ASP A 244 -8.80 9.35 -18.19
CA ASP A 244 -10.22 9.71 -18.06
C ASP A 244 -10.89 8.84 -16.99
N MET A 245 -11.79 9.42 -16.22
CA MET A 245 -12.55 8.69 -15.20
C MET A 245 -13.84 8.11 -15.78
N PRO A 246 -14.29 6.94 -15.30
CA PRO A 246 -15.61 6.44 -15.63
C PRO A 246 -16.69 7.45 -15.17
N PRO A 247 -17.81 7.57 -15.91
CA PRO A 247 -18.90 8.47 -15.55
C PRO A 247 -19.44 8.16 -14.16
N GLN A 248 -19.72 9.20 -13.36
CA GLN A 248 -20.56 9.06 -12.17
C GLN A 248 -22.04 8.86 -12.54
N SER A 249 -22.49 9.53 -13.61
CA SER A 249 -23.82 9.38 -14.20
C SER A 249 -23.75 9.46 -15.72
N GLY A 250 -24.67 8.78 -16.42
CA GLY A 250 -24.66 8.71 -17.88
C GLY A 250 -23.56 7.81 -18.45
N TYR A 251 -23.14 8.09 -19.69
CA TYR A 251 -22.27 7.20 -20.49
C TYR A 251 -20.92 7.82 -20.88
N LYS A 252 -20.71 9.12 -20.61
CA LYS A 252 -19.52 9.84 -21.08
C LYS A 252 -18.46 9.88 -19.98
N TYR A 253 -17.28 9.36 -20.29
CA TYR A 253 -16.13 9.46 -19.39
C TYR A 253 -15.75 10.92 -19.14
N VAL A 254 -15.36 11.20 -17.90
CA VAL A 254 -14.91 12.52 -17.45
C VAL A 254 -13.45 12.68 -17.85
N LYS A 255 -13.13 13.72 -18.62
CA LYS A 255 -11.81 13.89 -19.23
C LYS A 255 -10.74 14.22 -18.20
N PHE A 256 -9.59 13.57 -18.27
CA PHE A 256 -8.45 13.90 -17.40
C PHE A 256 -8.14 15.41 -17.47
N LYS A 257 -7.91 16.03 -16.31
CA LYS A 257 -7.69 17.48 -16.12
C LYS A 257 -8.90 18.38 -16.44
N SER A 258 -10.08 17.84 -16.74
CA SER A 258 -11.29 18.68 -16.75
C SER A 258 -11.67 19.09 -15.33
N GLU A 259 -12.42 20.18 -15.19
CA GLU A 259 -12.86 20.68 -13.90
C GLU A 259 -13.62 19.61 -13.09
N GLU A 260 -14.55 18.90 -13.73
CA GLU A 260 -15.29 17.79 -13.11
C GLU A 260 -14.38 16.63 -12.64
N TRP A 261 -13.33 16.30 -13.42
CA TRP A 261 -12.35 15.27 -13.05
C TRP A 261 -11.57 15.70 -11.82
N GLU A 262 -11.10 16.96 -11.81
CA GLU A 262 -10.36 17.53 -10.69
C GLU A 262 -11.19 17.56 -9.42
N GLN A 263 -12.43 18.05 -9.50
CA GLN A 263 -13.36 18.08 -8.36
C GLN A 263 -13.60 16.68 -7.79
N THR A 264 -13.85 15.70 -8.65
CA THR A 264 -14.06 14.29 -8.25
C THR A 264 -12.80 13.69 -7.62
N TYR A 265 -11.62 13.97 -8.17
CA TYR A 265 -10.37 13.43 -7.64
C TYR A 265 -10.03 14.06 -6.28
N ARG A 266 -10.21 15.38 -6.15
CA ARG A 266 -10.05 16.11 -4.88
C ARG A 266 -11.00 15.58 -3.82
N SER A 267 -12.27 15.33 -4.14
CA SER A 267 -13.22 14.82 -3.16
C SER A 267 -12.79 13.46 -2.59
N ARG A 268 -12.20 12.58 -3.40
CA ARG A 268 -11.65 11.28 -2.95
C ARG A 268 -10.42 11.45 -2.07
N ILE A 269 -9.56 12.44 -2.33
CA ILE A 269 -8.44 12.79 -1.44
C ILE A 269 -8.98 13.33 -0.11
N SER A 270 -9.93 14.29 -0.16
CA SER A 270 -10.55 14.88 1.02
C SER A 270 -11.29 13.84 1.87
N GLU A 271 -11.92 12.84 1.27
CA GLU A 271 -12.59 11.74 1.98
C GLU A 271 -11.58 10.92 2.80
N ILE A 272 -10.42 10.60 2.24
CA ILE A 272 -9.33 9.91 2.97
C ILE A 272 -8.84 10.78 4.14
N LEU A 273 -8.55 12.06 3.89
CA LEU A 273 -8.01 12.97 4.91
C LEU A 273 -9.02 13.24 6.03
N SER A 274 -10.29 13.45 5.69
CA SER A 274 -11.36 13.65 6.68
C SER A 274 -11.62 12.41 7.52
N THR A 275 -11.60 11.23 6.90
CA THR A 275 -11.71 9.95 7.63
C THR A 275 -10.55 9.80 8.61
N ALA A 276 -9.30 9.99 8.16
CA ALA A 276 -8.14 9.92 9.04
C ALA A 276 -8.26 10.87 10.23
N ARG A 277 -8.67 12.13 9.98
CA ARG A 277 -8.90 13.11 11.05
C ARG A 277 -9.97 12.67 12.05
N GLN A 278 -11.10 12.12 11.59
CA GLN A 278 -12.17 11.61 12.47
C GLN A 278 -11.69 10.47 13.38
N HIS A 279 -10.67 9.73 12.94
CA HIS A 279 -10.03 8.68 13.72
C HIS A 279 -8.80 9.14 14.52
N HIS A 280 -8.50 10.44 14.52
CA HIS A 280 -7.29 11.01 15.11
C HIS A 280 -6.01 10.36 14.57
N VAL A 281 -5.95 10.16 13.26
CA VAL A 281 -4.83 9.57 12.53
C VAL A 281 -4.12 10.65 11.73
N ASP A 282 -2.83 10.78 11.95
CA ASP A 282 -1.96 11.68 11.18
C ASP A 282 -1.71 11.10 9.79
N VAL A 283 -1.63 11.97 8.77
CA VAL A 283 -1.43 11.54 7.38
C VAL A 283 -0.11 12.04 6.84
N ILE A 284 0.66 11.12 6.27
CA ILE A 284 1.84 11.41 5.45
C ILE A 284 1.51 11.04 4.01
N TRP A 285 1.34 12.04 3.14
CA TRP A 285 1.08 11.82 1.73
C TRP A 285 2.35 11.99 0.90
N VAL A 286 2.78 10.92 0.23
CA VAL A 286 3.97 10.93 -0.63
C VAL A 286 3.56 11.24 -2.07
N GLY A 287 4.09 12.35 -2.60
CA GLY A 287 3.94 12.72 -3.99
C GLY A 287 4.89 11.94 -4.91
N PRO A 288 4.39 11.35 -6.01
CA PRO A 288 5.21 10.57 -6.95
C PRO A 288 6.23 11.44 -7.69
N PRO A 289 7.44 10.92 -8.00
CA PRO A 289 8.43 11.71 -8.70
C PRO A 289 8.06 11.90 -10.18
N ASN A 290 8.90 12.63 -10.91
CA ASN A 290 8.84 12.72 -12.36
C ASN A 290 9.07 11.34 -12.99
N MET A 291 8.47 11.14 -14.16
CA MET A 291 8.46 9.87 -14.88
C MET A 291 9.19 10.03 -16.22
N ARG A 292 9.80 8.96 -16.73
CA ARG A 292 10.58 9.03 -17.98
C ARG A 292 9.74 9.49 -19.18
N LYS A 293 8.49 9.02 -19.25
CA LYS A 293 7.57 9.40 -20.33
C LYS A 293 6.92 10.75 -19.98
N ASN A 294 7.21 11.79 -20.77
CA ASN A 294 6.73 13.16 -20.54
C ASN A 294 5.22 13.23 -20.26
N THR A 295 4.38 12.57 -21.08
CA THR A 295 2.92 12.56 -20.87
C THR A 295 2.50 12.04 -19.49
N LEU A 296 3.20 11.03 -18.98
CA LEU A 296 2.92 10.47 -17.66
C LEU A 296 3.46 11.40 -16.57
N SER A 297 4.65 11.98 -16.79
CA SER A 297 5.25 12.98 -15.90
C SER A 297 4.36 14.23 -15.74
N ASP A 298 3.79 14.73 -16.84
CA ASP A 298 2.83 15.84 -16.85
C ASP A 298 1.53 15.50 -16.12
N GLY A 299 1.14 14.23 -16.16
CA GLY A 299 0.06 13.68 -15.34
C GLY A 299 0.43 13.72 -13.86
N MET A 300 1.61 13.21 -13.49
CA MET A 300 2.10 13.22 -12.10
C MET A 300 2.26 14.63 -11.55
N LYS A 301 2.73 15.58 -12.36
CA LYS A 301 2.84 16.99 -12.00
C LYS A 301 1.50 17.58 -11.60
N PHE A 302 0.46 17.28 -12.38
CA PHE A 302 -0.90 17.69 -12.07
C PHE A 302 -1.40 17.05 -10.76
N LEU A 303 -1.28 15.73 -10.63
CA LEU A 303 -1.72 15.03 -9.41
C LEU A 303 -1.00 15.50 -8.14
N ARG A 304 0.33 15.73 -8.20
CA ARG A 304 1.10 16.29 -7.09
C ARG A 304 0.54 17.63 -6.62
N GLY A 305 0.15 18.50 -7.55
CA GLY A 305 -0.50 19.77 -7.20
C GLY A 305 -1.81 19.57 -6.44
N LEU A 306 -2.62 18.58 -6.85
CA LEU A 306 -3.86 18.23 -6.13
C LEU A 306 -3.54 17.68 -4.72
N TYR A 307 -2.57 16.77 -4.60
CA TYR A 307 -2.16 16.20 -3.31
C TYR A 307 -1.66 17.28 -2.36
N GLN A 308 -0.71 18.11 -2.79
CA GLN A 308 -0.14 19.17 -1.95
C GLN A 308 -1.21 20.12 -1.43
N THR A 309 -2.12 20.54 -2.30
CA THR A 309 -3.17 21.50 -1.94
C THR A 309 -4.22 20.90 -1.02
N GLU A 310 -4.67 19.66 -1.23
CA GLU A 310 -5.62 19.01 -0.32
C GLU A 310 -4.98 18.66 1.02
N VAL A 311 -3.79 18.08 1.03
CA VAL A 311 -3.07 17.72 2.27
C VAL A 311 -2.83 18.95 3.14
N ALA A 312 -2.40 20.07 2.56
CA ALA A 312 -2.21 21.33 3.28
C ALA A 312 -3.50 21.90 3.88
N LYS A 313 -4.66 21.76 3.23
CA LYS A 313 -5.96 22.17 3.78
C LYS A 313 -6.33 21.40 5.06
N TYR A 314 -5.83 20.18 5.19
CA TYR A 314 -6.03 19.35 6.38
C TYR A 314 -4.86 19.46 7.37
N GLY A 315 -3.86 20.31 7.10
CA GLY A 315 -2.72 20.48 8.00
C GLY A 315 -1.86 19.22 8.13
N GLU A 316 -1.97 18.30 7.17
CA GLU A 316 -1.25 17.03 7.17
C GLU A 316 0.08 17.14 6.42
N MET A 317 0.91 16.10 6.53
CA MET A 317 2.28 16.12 6.00
C MET A 317 2.33 15.68 4.53
N TYR A 318 3.11 16.40 3.72
CA TYR A 318 3.38 16.04 2.33
C TYR A 318 4.88 15.83 2.10
N ILE A 319 5.25 14.73 1.45
CA ILE A 319 6.63 14.43 1.02
C ILE A 319 6.72 14.45 -0.50
N SER A 320 7.66 15.20 -1.05
CA SER A 320 7.98 15.17 -2.49
C SER A 320 9.04 14.12 -2.78
N ALA A 321 8.70 13.04 -3.48
CA ALA A 321 9.72 12.09 -3.94
C ALA A 321 10.71 12.71 -4.95
N ASN A 322 10.33 13.80 -5.63
CA ASN A 322 11.26 14.58 -6.44
C ASN A 322 12.37 15.18 -5.58
N ASP A 323 12.03 15.70 -4.40
CA ASP A 323 12.99 16.34 -3.50
C ASP A 323 13.93 15.29 -2.90
N VAL A 324 13.40 14.12 -2.53
CA VAL A 324 14.17 12.94 -2.10
C VAL A 324 15.19 12.54 -3.17
N PHE A 325 14.80 12.56 -4.44
CA PHE A 325 15.68 12.23 -5.57
C PHE A 325 16.48 13.41 -6.11
N LYS A 326 16.32 14.60 -5.51
CA LYS A 326 16.91 15.88 -5.95
C LYS A 326 16.63 16.22 -7.41
N TYR A 327 15.49 15.77 -7.94
CA TYR A 327 15.03 16.18 -9.26
C TYR A 327 14.65 17.66 -9.25
N LYS A 328 14.97 18.36 -10.33
CA LYS A 328 14.60 19.76 -10.52
C LYS A 328 13.59 19.85 -11.66
N ASN A 329 12.63 20.76 -11.54
CA ASN A 329 11.63 21.01 -12.58
C ASN A 329 10.95 19.71 -13.07
N ASP A 330 11.02 19.45 -14.38
CA ASP A 330 10.43 18.29 -15.04
C ASP A 330 11.48 17.19 -15.31
N ASP A 331 12.66 17.28 -14.69
CA ASP A 331 13.77 16.35 -14.92
C ASP A 331 13.45 14.93 -14.44
N TYR A 332 13.93 13.96 -15.20
CA TYR A 332 13.94 12.54 -14.86
C TYR A 332 15.38 12.00 -14.99
N SER A 333 15.82 11.21 -14.02
CA SER A 333 17.09 10.48 -14.12
C SER A 333 16.97 9.11 -13.46
N ASP A 334 17.56 8.06 -14.03
CA ASP A 334 17.64 6.78 -13.31
C ASP A 334 18.60 6.83 -12.11
N TYR A 335 19.43 7.88 -12.02
CA TYR A 335 20.55 8.01 -11.09
C TYR A 335 20.60 9.39 -10.41
N ILE A 336 21.23 9.43 -9.24
CA ILE A 336 21.63 10.66 -8.55
C ILE A 336 23.17 10.74 -8.46
N GLY A 337 23.73 11.95 -8.57
CA GLY A 337 25.18 12.21 -8.56
C GLY A 337 25.77 12.53 -9.94
N ASP A 338 27.05 12.87 -9.98
CA ASP A 338 27.80 13.24 -11.18
C ASP A 338 28.82 12.16 -11.59
N GLY A 339 28.54 11.44 -12.68
CA GLY A 339 29.51 10.55 -13.31
C GLY A 339 29.75 9.22 -12.57
N SER A 340 31.00 8.95 -12.16
CA SER A 340 31.48 7.61 -11.76
C SER A 340 30.93 7.07 -10.43
N ASN A 341 30.29 7.90 -9.60
CA ASN A 341 29.66 7.52 -8.34
C ASN A 341 28.11 7.61 -8.39
N ALA A 342 27.53 7.50 -9.59
CA ALA A 342 26.09 7.60 -9.78
C ALA A 342 25.33 6.46 -9.07
N ILE A 343 24.46 6.82 -8.12
CA ILE A 343 23.63 5.85 -7.40
C ILE A 343 22.33 5.67 -8.17
N LYS A 344 22.02 4.43 -8.56
CA LYS A 344 20.77 4.11 -9.26
C LYS A 344 19.59 4.22 -8.30
N LEU A 345 18.61 5.07 -8.59
CA LEU A 345 17.39 5.29 -7.80
C LEU A 345 16.12 4.72 -8.46
N ARG A 346 16.16 4.46 -9.76
CA ARG A 346 15.03 3.95 -10.55
C ARG A 346 15.30 2.53 -11.03
N SER A 347 14.25 1.72 -11.24
CA SER A 347 14.41 0.34 -11.76
C SER A 347 14.94 0.32 -13.19
N GLY A 348 14.66 1.38 -13.96
CA GLY A 348 14.98 1.53 -15.37
C GLY A 348 13.78 1.39 -16.30
N ASP A 349 12.57 1.17 -15.78
CA ASP A 349 11.32 1.16 -16.57
C ASP A 349 10.69 2.55 -16.76
N GLY A 350 11.20 3.57 -16.05
CA GLY A 350 10.67 4.93 -16.09
C GLY A 350 9.68 5.28 -14.97
N ILE A 351 9.24 4.31 -14.17
CA ILE A 351 8.13 4.41 -13.19
C ILE A 351 8.54 3.95 -11.79
N HIS A 352 9.21 2.80 -11.66
CA HIS A 352 9.53 2.18 -10.38
C HIS A 352 10.96 2.50 -9.89
N PHE A 353 11.23 2.07 -8.66
CA PHE A 353 12.43 2.39 -7.91
C PHE A 353 13.43 1.22 -7.90
N SER A 354 14.72 1.53 -7.78
CA SER A 354 15.71 0.55 -7.32
C SER A 354 15.53 0.32 -5.81
N GLY A 355 16.19 -0.70 -5.25
CA GLY A 355 16.21 -0.91 -3.79
C GLY A 355 16.70 0.34 -3.02
N LYS A 356 17.70 1.06 -3.54
CA LYS A 356 18.18 2.30 -2.91
C LYS A 356 17.19 3.45 -3.02
N GLY A 357 16.47 3.58 -4.15
CA GLY A 357 15.42 4.58 -4.30
C GLY A 357 14.24 4.35 -3.35
N GLN A 358 13.83 3.08 -3.18
CA GLN A 358 12.81 2.70 -2.20
C GLN A 358 13.24 3.08 -0.77
N GLN A 359 14.48 2.74 -0.41
CA GLN A 359 15.05 3.05 0.89
C GLN A 359 15.09 4.56 1.17
N MET A 360 15.50 5.39 0.21
CA MET A 360 15.56 6.85 0.41
C MET A 360 14.18 7.48 0.65
N ILE A 361 13.15 7.01 -0.08
CA ILE A 361 11.76 7.47 0.17
C ILE A 361 11.30 6.99 1.55
N ALA A 362 11.59 5.73 1.89
CA ALA A 362 11.24 5.16 3.18
C ALA A 362 11.89 5.92 4.36
N GLU A 363 13.17 6.27 4.24
CA GLU A 363 13.90 7.08 5.22
C GLU A 363 13.26 8.46 5.39
N SER A 364 12.83 9.10 4.30
CA SER A 364 12.11 10.39 4.34
C SER A 364 10.73 10.28 4.99
N VAL A 365 10.00 9.18 4.77
CA VAL A 365 8.74 8.91 5.47
C VAL A 365 8.99 8.69 6.95
N PHE A 366 9.95 7.83 7.26
CA PHE A 366 10.30 7.47 8.64
C PHE A 366 10.77 8.68 9.46
N SER A 367 11.48 9.63 8.85
CA SER A 367 11.93 10.84 9.55
C SER A 367 10.79 11.76 10.02
N LEU A 368 9.59 11.63 9.46
CA LEU A 368 8.41 12.36 9.94
C LEU A 368 7.67 11.62 11.05
N ILE A 369 8.03 10.37 11.35
CA ILE A 369 7.36 9.57 12.38
C ILE A 369 8.23 9.60 13.64
N HIS A 370 7.74 10.28 14.68
CA HIS A 370 8.42 10.45 15.94
C HIS A 370 7.84 9.53 17.00
N PHE A 371 8.69 8.77 17.68
CA PHE A 371 8.29 7.93 18.80
C PHE A 371 8.43 8.73 20.10
N GLU A 372 7.33 8.88 20.82
CA GLU A 372 7.34 9.48 22.16
C GLU A 372 7.88 8.43 23.15
N GLU A 373 9.08 8.65 23.67
CA GLU A 373 9.61 7.83 24.76
C GLU A 373 8.79 8.13 26.01
N GLU A 374 8.23 7.10 26.67
CA GLU A 374 7.65 7.27 28.00
C GLU A 374 8.73 7.85 28.91
N ASP A 375 8.47 9.02 29.51
CA ASP A 375 9.33 9.63 30.52
C ASP A 375 9.58 8.59 31.61
N LYS A 376 10.78 8.01 31.63
CA LYS A 376 11.25 7.27 32.79
C LYS A 376 11.33 8.29 33.91
N GLU A 377 10.45 8.19 34.91
CA GLU A 377 10.59 8.94 36.15
C GLU A 377 12.06 8.83 36.60
N PRO A 378 12.78 9.96 36.80
CA PRO A 378 14.13 9.89 37.30
C PRO A 378 14.06 9.24 38.68
N HIS A 379 14.64 8.05 38.79
CA HIS A 379 14.90 7.43 40.08
C HIS A 379 15.53 8.49 40.98
N GLU A 380 14.82 8.84 42.05
CA GLU A 380 15.29 9.68 43.15
C GLU A 380 16.64 9.11 43.60
N THR A 381 17.72 9.73 43.14
CA THR A 381 19.05 9.47 43.69
C THR A 381 19.02 9.92 45.13
N GLU A 382 19.15 8.92 46.01
CA GLU A 382 19.44 8.96 47.44
C GLU A 382 19.88 10.34 47.95
N GLN A 383 19.09 10.89 48.87
CA GLN A 383 19.53 11.94 49.79
C GLN A 383 20.82 11.48 50.49
N PRO A 384 21.89 12.29 50.52
CA PRO A 384 22.99 12.01 51.41
C PRO A 384 22.52 12.26 52.85
N GLU A 385 22.61 11.21 53.68
CA GLU A 385 22.42 11.28 55.12
C GLU A 385 23.19 12.46 55.72
N SER A 386 22.47 13.27 56.49
CA SER A 386 23.03 14.32 57.33
C SER A 386 23.84 13.69 58.47
N GLY A 387 25.17 13.71 58.35
CA GLY A 387 26.07 13.44 59.46
C GLY A 387 26.06 14.59 60.46
N GLN A 388 25.30 14.44 61.54
CA GLN A 388 25.54 15.15 62.80
C GLN A 388 26.59 14.40 63.64
N GLU A 389 27.26 15.17 64.51
CA GLU A 389 28.26 14.82 65.54
C GLU A 389 29.72 14.78 65.08
N GLN A 390 30.69 15.40 65.75
CA GLN A 390 30.75 15.89 67.13
C GLN A 390 31.87 16.95 67.26
N ALA A 391 31.64 17.96 68.10
CA ALA A 391 32.65 18.88 68.56
C ALA A 391 33.54 18.20 69.62
N THR A 392 34.87 18.31 69.48
CA THR A 392 35.81 18.12 70.59
C THR A 392 36.94 19.15 70.56
N HIS A 393 37.04 19.85 71.68
CA HIS A 393 38.12 20.70 72.17
C HIS A 393 39.56 20.31 71.77
N SER A 394 40.37 21.30 71.35
CA SER A 394 41.47 21.90 72.14
C SER A 394 42.16 23.00 71.35
#